data_AF-A0A1I2EZE0-F1
#
_entry.id   AF-A0A1I2EZE0-F1
#
_cell.length_a   1.000
_cell.length_b   1.000
_cell.length_c   1.000
_cell.angle_alpha   90.00
_cell.angle_beta   90.00
_cell.angle_gamma   90.00
#
_symmetry.space_group_name_H-M   'P 1'
#
loop_
_entity.id
_entity.type
_entity.pdbx_description
1 polymer ?
#
loop_
_entity_poly.entity_id
_entity_poly.type
_entity_poly.pdbx_seq_one_letter_code
_entity_poly.pdbx_strand_id
1 'polypeptide(L)'
;MAKLRPLLKRSRGQSLTTTIRNLNPVLRGWANYYRLTASKRSVEALDGWIRRRLRLILWQQWKRTRTRARNLVRLGLTEIRAWRSATNGRGPWWNSGASHMNAALPKRVFDRLSLASLLDTMTRLQSRP
;
A
#
# COMPACT_ATOMS: atom_id res chain seq x y z
N MET A 1 12.44 11.09 -2.39
CA MET A 1 11.03 10.82 -2.76
C MET A 1 10.69 11.05 -4.25
N ALA A 2 11.48 11.79 -5.04
CA ALA A 2 11.13 12.15 -6.43
C ALA A 2 10.88 10.95 -7.37
N LYS A 3 11.63 9.83 -7.22
CA LYS A 3 11.47 8.62 -8.05
C LYS A 3 10.15 7.86 -7.83
N LEU A 4 9.51 8.00 -6.65
CA LEU A 4 8.27 7.28 -6.33
C LEU A 4 7.03 7.92 -6.96
N ARG A 5 7.01 9.25 -7.10
CA ARG A 5 5.84 9.98 -7.59
C ARG A 5 5.44 9.56 -9.03
N PRO A 6 6.35 9.47 -10.02
CA PRO A 6 6.01 9.05 -11.37
C PRO A 6 5.50 7.61 -11.44
N LEU A 7 6.15 6.69 -10.71
CA LEU A 7 5.75 5.28 -10.64
C LEU A 7 4.32 5.15 -10.11
N LEU A 8 4.05 5.79 -8.97
CA LEU A 8 2.73 5.75 -8.33
C LEU A 8 1.64 6.49 -9.14
N LYS A 9 2.01 7.46 -10.00
CA LYS A 9 1.07 8.13 -10.92
C LYS A 9 0.65 7.19 -12.06
N ARG A 10 1.60 6.43 -12.63
CA ARG A 10 1.36 5.44 -13.69
C ARG A 10 0.59 4.20 -13.21
N SER A 11 0.67 3.88 -11.92
CA SER A 11 0.01 2.70 -11.33
C SER A 11 -1.52 2.68 -11.43
N ARG A 12 -2.20 3.80 -11.69
CA ARG A 12 -3.67 3.82 -11.80
C ARG A 12 -4.22 2.91 -12.90
N GLY A 13 -3.46 2.66 -13.97
CA GLY A 13 -3.86 1.75 -15.05
C GLY A 13 -3.28 0.33 -14.94
N GLN A 14 -2.53 0.02 -13.87
CA GLN A 14 -1.79 -1.24 -13.74
C GLN A 14 -2.38 -2.09 -12.62
N SER A 15 -2.20 -3.40 -12.71
CA SER A 15 -2.49 -4.29 -11.59
C SER A 15 -1.64 -3.92 -10.37
N LEU A 16 -2.18 -4.21 -9.18
CA LEU A 16 -1.47 -3.96 -7.94
C LEU A 16 -0.17 -4.78 -7.88
N THR A 17 -0.20 -6.03 -8.35
CA THR A 17 0.97 -6.92 -8.42
C THR A 17 2.08 -6.32 -9.30
N THR A 18 1.74 -5.79 -10.48
CA THR A 18 2.71 -5.12 -11.35
C THR A 18 3.27 -3.87 -10.68
N THR A 19 2.42 -3.09 -10.01
CA THR A 19 2.86 -1.91 -9.24
C THR A 19 3.84 -2.29 -8.15
N ILE A 20 3.57 -3.35 -7.38
CA ILE A 20 4.45 -3.85 -6.31
C ILE A 20 5.77 -4.34 -6.90
N ARG A 21 5.74 -5.11 -8.00
CA ARG A 21 6.93 -5.59 -8.69
C ARG A 21 7.85 -4.43 -9.11
N ASN A 22 7.29 -3.35 -9.65
CA ASN A 22 8.04 -2.16 -10.05
C ASN A 22 8.55 -1.35 -8.85
N LEU A 23 7.83 -1.39 -7.74
CA LEU A 23 8.17 -0.67 -6.51
C LEU A 23 9.31 -1.36 -5.74
N ASN A 24 9.33 -2.69 -5.73
CA ASN A 24 10.26 -3.49 -4.93
C ASN A 24 11.76 -3.17 -5.16
N PRO A 25 12.28 -3.04 -6.40
CA PRO A 25 13.67 -2.64 -6.62
C PRO A 25 14.01 -1.27 -6.01
N VAL A 26 13.08 -0.31 -6.10
CA VAL A 26 13.26 1.04 -5.53
C VAL A 26 13.31 0.97 -4.00
N LEU A 27 12.43 0.18 -3.39
CA LEU A 27 12.42 -0.01 -1.93
C LEU A 27 13.71 -0.67 -1.45
N ARG A 28 14.17 -1.72 -2.13
CA ARG A 28 15.43 -2.40 -1.79
C ARG A 28 16.64 -1.48 -1.94
N GLY A 29 16.70 -0.68 -3.01
CA GLY A 29 17.76 0.30 -3.19
C GLY A 29 17.74 1.39 -2.11
N TRP A 30 16.56 1.88 -1.73
CA TRP A 30 16.40 2.83 -0.63
C TRP A 30 16.84 2.22 0.71
N ALA A 31 16.41 0.99 1.00
CA ALA A 31 16.80 0.27 2.20
C ALA A 31 18.32 0.09 2.28
N ASN A 32 18.97 -0.30 1.18
CA ASN A 32 20.41 -0.46 1.12
C ASN A 32 21.16 0.85 1.37
N TYR A 33 20.71 1.95 0.79
CA TYR A 33 21.35 3.26 0.93
C TYR A 33 21.23 3.83 2.35
N TYR A 34 20.05 3.72 2.95
CA TYR A 34 19.77 4.31 4.26
C TYR A 34 19.96 3.35 5.45
N ARG A 35 20.50 2.14 5.23
CA ARG A 35 20.59 1.10 6.26
C ARG A 35 21.39 1.51 7.51
N LEU A 36 22.34 2.44 7.39
CA LEU A 36 23.19 2.87 8.50
C LEU A 36 22.68 4.14 9.20
N THR A 37 21.73 4.84 8.61
CA THR A 37 21.33 6.20 9.04
C THR A 37 19.85 6.30 9.41
N ALA A 38 19.00 5.43 8.87
CA ALA A 38 17.57 5.48 9.16
C ALA A 38 17.22 4.84 10.50
N SER A 39 16.45 5.56 11.32
CA SER A 39 15.90 5.01 12.56
C SER A 39 14.74 4.04 12.26
N LYS A 40 14.62 2.99 13.10
CA LYS A 40 13.55 1.98 12.99
C LYS A 40 12.15 2.60 12.85
N ARG A 41 11.83 3.58 13.69
CA ARG A 41 10.54 4.30 13.68
C ARG A 41 10.26 4.97 12.33
N SER A 42 11.27 5.61 11.73
CA SER A 42 11.13 6.27 10.43
C SER A 42 10.90 5.26 9.31
N VAL A 43 11.55 4.10 9.38
CA VAL A 43 11.41 3.01 8.39
C VAL A 43 10.00 2.40 8.47
N GLU A 44 9.51 2.11 9.68
CA GLU A 44 8.16 1.60 9.89
C GLU A 44 7.08 2.57 9.42
N ALA A 45 7.26 3.87 9.67
CA ALA A 45 6.38 4.91 9.18
C ALA A 45 6.34 4.95 7.64
N LEU A 46 7.50 4.78 6.99
CA LEU A 46 7.59 4.71 5.53
C LEU A 46 6.90 3.46 4.97
N ASP A 47 7.08 2.29 5.57
CA ASP A 47 6.36 1.06 5.20
C ASP A 47 4.83 1.21 5.36
N GLY A 48 4.39 1.88 6.42
CA GLY A 48 2.98 2.24 6.62
C GLY A 48 2.46 3.17 5.52
N TRP A 49 3.23 4.21 5.19
CA TRP A 49 2.89 5.17 4.15
C TRP A 49 2.80 4.51 2.76
N ILE A 50 3.72 3.61 2.42
CA ILE A 50 3.71 2.85 1.16
C ILE A 50 2.43 2.01 1.04
N ARG A 51 2.07 1.25 2.09
CA ARG A 51 0.84 0.44 2.09
C ARG A 51 -0.41 1.30 1.96
N ARG A 52 -0.47 2.47 2.60
CA ARG A 52 -1.57 3.43 2.43
C ARG A 52 -1.64 3.96 1.01
N ARG A 53 -0.50 4.19 0.36
CA ARG A 53 -0.44 4.63 -1.03
C ARG A 53 -0.90 3.55 -2.01
N LEU A 54 -0.60 2.29 -1.75
CA LEU A 54 -1.12 1.16 -2.52
C LEU A 54 -2.65 1.03 -2.38
N ARG A 55 -3.18 1.17 -1.16
CA ARG A 55 -4.64 1.25 -0.91
C ARG A 55 -5.30 2.41 -1.66
N LEU A 56 -4.62 3.56 -1.71
CA LEU A 56 -5.10 4.72 -2.47
C LEU A 56 -5.24 4.40 -3.96
N ILE A 57 -4.24 3.71 -4.55
CA ILE A 57 -4.28 3.34 -5.97
C ILE A 57 -5.50 2.46 -6.25
N LEU A 58 -5.74 1.44 -5.43
CA LEU A 58 -6.92 0.57 -5.56
C LEU A 58 -8.23 1.37 -5.43
N TRP A 59 -8.33 2.25 -4.43
CA TRP A 59 -9.52 3.09 -4.26
C TRP A 59 -9.79 3.98 -5.49
N GLN A 60 -8.74 4.51 -6.11
CA GLN A 60 -8.83 5.33 -7.32
C GLN A 60 -9.17 4.50 -8.57
N GLN A 61 -8.71 3.25 -8.64
CA GLN A 61 -9.08 2.29 -9.68
C GLN A 61 -10.56 1.92 -9.60
N TRP A 62 -11.11 1.80 -8.39
CA TRP A 62 -12.52 1.56 -8.15
C TRP A 62 -13.32 2.86 -8.32
N LYS A 63 -13.45 3.34 -9.55
CA LYS A 63 -14.05 4.64 -9.88
C LYS A 63 -15.50 4.77 -9.43
N ARG A 64 -16.30 3.73 -9.62
CA ARG A 64 -17.75 3.72 -9.34
C ARG A 64 -18.03 3.18 -7.93
N THR A 65 -19.02 3.78 -7.24
CA THR A 65 -19.48 3.36 -5.90
C THR A 65 -19.82 1.87 -5.84
N ARG A 66 -20.59 1.37 -6.83
CA ARG A 66 -20.95 -0.05 -6.92
C ARG A 66 -19.72 -0.96 -7.01
N THR A 67 -18.69 -0.54 -7.76
CA THR A 67 -17.44 -1.28 -7.88
C THR A 67 -16.67 -1.31 -6.56
N ARG A 68 -16.64 -0.19 -5.82
CA ARG A 68 -16.03 -0.13 -4.48
C ARG A 68 -16.72 -1.09 -3.52
N ALA A 69 -18.05 -1.02 -3.42
CA ALA A 69 -18.82 -1.89 -2.54
C ALA A 69 -18.58 -3.37 -2.88
N ARG A 70 -18.71 -3.75 -4.16
CA ARG A 70 -18.47 -5.12 -4.63
C ARG A 70 -17.06 -5.63 -4.28
N ASN A 71 -16.03 -4.82 -4.53
CA ASN A 71 -14.65 -5.22 -4.24
C ASN A 71 -14.38 -5.31 -2.73
N LEU A 72 -14.95 -4.43 -1.93
CA LEU A 72 -14.86 -4.51 -0.47
C LEU A 72 -15.53 -5.77 0.08
N VAL A 73 -16.69 -6.16 -0.45
CA VAL A 73 -17.34 -7.44 -0.11
C VAL A 73 -16.47 -8.61 -0.50
N ARG A 74 -15.92 -8.61 -1.74
CA ARG A 74 -15.00 -9.65 -2.20
C ARG A 74 -13.73 -9.77 -1.33
N LEU A 75 -13.32 -8.67 -0.70
CA LEU A 75 -12.20 -8.63 0.24
C LEU A 75 -12.60 -8.97 1.70
N GLY A 76 -13.84 -9.42 1.93
CA GLY A 76 -14.31 -9.97 3.20
C GLY A 76 -15.04 -8.99 4.11
N LEU A 77 -15.47 -7.82 3.60
CA LEU A 77 -16.37 -6.95 4.38
C LEU A 77 -17.82 -7.41 4.22
N THR A 78 -18.63 -7.19 5.26
CA THR A 78 -20.08 -7.33 5.14
C THR A 78 -20.64 -6.32 4.14
N GLU A 79 -21.72 -6.68 3.46
CA GLU A 79 -22.33 -5.83 2.44
C GLU A 79 -22.71 -4.44 2.98
N ILE A 80 -23.32 -4.40 4.15
CA ILE A 80 -23.70 -3.14 4.83
C ILE A 80 -22.48 -2.25 5.04
N ARG A 81 -21.37 -2.81 5.57
CA ARG A 81 -20.15 -2.04 5.83
C ARG A 81 -19.49 -1.59 4.52
N ALA A 82 -19.50 -2.43 3.50
CA ALA A 82 -18.94 -2.13 2.20
C ALA A 82 -19.68 -0.96 1.52
N TRP A 83 -21.01 -0.98 1.51
CA TRP A 83 -21.81 0.11 0.96
C TRP A 83 -21.65 1.41 1.74
N ARG A 84 -21.75 1.38 3.08
CA ARG A 84 -21.49 2.56 3.92
C ARG A 84 -20.10 3.16 3.66
N SER A 85 -19.10 2.31 3.43
CA SER A 85 -17.75 2.76 3.09
C SER A 85 -17.67 3.36 1.69
N ALA A 86 -18.34 2.77 0.70
CA ALA A 86 -18.32 3.23 -0.67
C ALA A 86 -19.04 4.58 -0.88
N THR A 87 -20.08 4.87 -0.09
CA THR A 87 -20.94 6.06 -0.21
C THR A 87 -20.63 7.17 0.80
N ASN A 88 -19.57 7.07 1.61
CA ASN A 88 -19.29 7.99 2.72
C ASN A 88 -18.92 9.44 2.35
N GLY A 89 -18.87 9.80 1.06
CA GLY A 89 -18.53 11.15 0.59
C GLY A 89 -17.08 11.59 0.83
N ARG A 90 -16.22 10.76 1.44
CA ARG A 90 -14.84 11.14 1.78
C ARG A 90 -13.90 11.00 0.57
N GLY A 91 -12.85 11.82 0.57
CA GLY A 91 -11.85 11.81 -0.50
C GLY A 91 -10.98 10.54 -0.54
N PRO A 92 -10.27 10.28 -1.66
CA PRO A 92 -9.45 9.07 -1.83
C PRO A 92 -8.36 8.86 -0.77
N TRP A 93 -7.66 9.92 -0.36
CA TRP A 93 -6.59 9.82 0.65
C TRP A 93 -7.13 9.49 2.04
N TRP A 94 -8.32 9.99 2.37
CA TRP A 94 -8.98 9.66 3.63
C TRP A 94 -9.35 8.17 3.64
N ASN A 95 -10.06 7.72 2.59
CA ASN A 95 -10.47 6.31 2.46
C ASN A 95 -9.28 5.36 2.45
N SER A 96 -8.17 5.72 1.80
CA SER A 96 -6.99 4.85 1.75
C SER A 96 -6.43 4.50 3.12
N GLY A 97 -6.61 5.35 4.14
CA GLY A 97 -6.18 5.13 5.52
C GLY A 97 -7.29 4.68 6.48
N ALA A 98 -8.54 4.62 6.02
CA ALA A 98 -9.70 4.37 6.87
C ALA A 98 -9.81 2.90 7.30
N SER A 99 -10.59 2.65 8.37
CA SER A 99 -10.75 1.33 8.98
C SER A 99 -11.23 0.25 8.01
N HIS A 100 -12.13 0.58 7.07
CA HIS A 100 -12.62 -0.36 6.07
C HIS A 100 -11.54 -0.79 5.08
N MET A 101 -10.67 0.12 4.63
CA MET A 101 -9.55 -0.22 3.76
C MET A 101 -8.45 -0.98 4.52
N ASN A 102 -8.19 -0.65 5.79
CA ASN A 102 -7.27 -1.43 6.63
C ASN A 102 -7.78 -2.87 6.84
N ALA A 103 -9.08 -3.04 7.03
CA ALA A 103 -9.70 -4.35 7.21
C ALA A 103 -9.71 -5.18 5.91
N ALA A 104 -10.02 -4.54 4.78
CA ALA A 104 -10.05 -5.19 3.46
C ALA A 104 -8.64 -5.54 2.95
N LEU A 105 -7.66 -4.68 3.23
CA LEU A 105 -6.29 -4.78 2.72
C LEU A 105 -5.27 -4.59 3.87
N PRO A 106 -5.21 -5.55 4.80
CA PRO A 106 -4.24 -5.53 5.90
C PRO A 106 -2.82 -5.81 5.40
N LYS A 107 -1.81 -5.60 6.25
CA LYS A 107 -0.38 -5.86 5.95
C LYS A 107 -0.17 -7.22 5.26
N ARG A 108 -0.76 -8.28 5.82
CA ARG A 108 -0.69 -9.67 5.32
C ARG A 108 -1.09 -9.83 3.84
N VAL A 109 -1.96 -8.97 3.30
CA VAL A 109 -2.32 -9.03 1.88
C VAL A 109 -1.16 -8.53 1.02
N PHE A 110 -0.49 -7.47 1.43
CA PHE A 110 0.69 -6.95 0.74
C PHE A 110 1.89 -7.89 0.87
N ASP A 111 2.05 -8.54 2.03
CA ASP A 111 3.08 -9.56 2.25
C ASP A 111 2.88 -10.74 1.27
N ARG A 112 1.63 -11.21 1.09
CA ARG A 112 1.28 -12.25 0.10
C ARG A 112 1.51 -11.83 -1.35
N LEU A 113 1.49 -10.52 -1.63
CA LEU A 113 1.83 -9.96 -2.94
C LEU A 113 3.33 -9.66 -3.09
N SER A 114 4.15 -10.15 -2.15
CA SER A 114 5.59 -10.01 -2.14
C SER A 114 6.06 -8.55 -2.10
N LEU A 115 5.31 -7.66 -1.42
CA LEU A 115 5.80 -6.30 -1.15
C LEU A 115 7.02 -6.36 -0.24
N ALA A 116 8.13 -5.76 -0.66
CA ALA A 116 9.34 -5.71 0.14
C ALA A 116 9.13 -4.84 1.40
N SER A 117 9.35 -5.44 2.57
CA SER A 117 9.44 -4.74 3.85
C SER A 117 10.78 -4.02 3.94
N LEU A 118 10.77 -2.71 4.16
CA LEU A 118 12.00 -1.93 4.30
C LEU A 118 12.73 -2.33 5.57
N LEU A 119 12.00 -2.51 6.68
CA LEU A 119 12.57 -2.92 7.95
C LEU A 119 13.28 -4.28 7.84
N ASP A 120 12.58 -5.30 7.33
CA ASP A 120 13.17 -6.65 7.20
C ASP A 120 14.36 -6.65 6.24
N THR A 121 14.31 -5.80 5.20
CA THR A 121 15.44 -5.64 4.26
C THR A 121 16.63 -4.99 4.94
N MET A 122 16.43 -3.95 5.75
CA MET A 122 17.52 -3.28 6.48
C MET A 122 18.13 -4.21 7.53
N THR A 123 17.32 -4.88 8.35
CA THR A 123 17.80 -5.81 9.38
C THR A 123 18.64 -6.94 8.75
N ARG A 124 18.17 -7.53 7.65
CA ARG A 124 18.93 -8.56 6.91
C ARG A 124 20.25 -8.04 6.33
N LEU A 125 20.32 -6.77 5.93
CA LEU A 125 21.55 -6.17 5.39
C LEU A 125 22.54 -5.79 6.50
N GLN A 126 22.06 -5.42 7.68
CA GLN A 126 22.89 -5.13 8.85
C GLN A 126 23.44 -6.40 9.50
N SER A 127 22.73 -7.52 9.40
CA SER A 127 23.15 -8.81 9.95
C SER A 127 24.12 -9.60 9.06
N ARG A 128 24.53 -9.05 7.91
CA ARG A 128 25.51 -9.68 7.03
C ARG A 128 26.92 -9.27 7.50
N PRO A 129 27.84 -10.23 7.71
CA PRO A 129 29.22 -9.95 8.07
C PRO A 129 29.95 -9.16 6.96
#